data_AF-A0A5M8PAI5-F1
#
_entry.id   AF-A0A5M8PAI5-F1
#
_cell.length_a   1.000
_cell.length_b   1.000
_cell.length_c   1.000
_cell.angle_alpha   90.00
_cell.angle_beta   90.00
_cell.angle_gamma   90.00
#
_symmetry.space_group_name_H-M   'P 1'
#
loop_
_entity.id
_entity.type
_entity.pdbx_description
1 polymer ?
#
loop_
_entity_poly.entity_id
_entity_poly.type
_entity_poly.pdbx_seq_one_letter_code
_entity_poly.pdbx_strand_id
1 'polypeptide(L)'
;MVIVPAICIKGWRSIIAPPGNSIKARLKGGAPRWKSSGSFLFITRIFIKPTNLCEKTVMQKFSPAELAVLFANIEVDDEIDLAASLPGRVDFACSVGTRRACYYMALQLLNTYVDIPAFRRLVATIIAQRAADADQIAAYRKARTCFKHMRFCCANFDARHRYPQHLNAIIVTQGRLQDAIINRQKARIVLLGSQLWLMLSPVSCYFLRQRLAAYRPGSDKRYYRRLNRENGRLAQFLTREPLAGTGEELHSLRKIISRRVALNDALRSLRPSAGLDAVSLYLASLNGMLGDVHDDLIKWDAAGTIDYKRHVFTLPPAIADRLKIFSNSQIRYSP
;
A
#
# COMPACT_ATOMS: atom_id res chain seq x y z
N MET A 1 23.23 -10.44 15.15
CA MET A 1 23.10 -9.64 13.90
C MET A 1 22.20 -10.43 12.95
N VAL A 2 20.89 -10.15 12.95
CA VAL A 2 19.90 -11.00 12.25
C VAL A 2 19.74 -10.48 10.81
N ILE A 3 20.24 -11.27 9.87
CA ILE A 3 20.09 -11.07 8.42
C ILE A 3 18.61 -11.24 8.05
N VAL A 4 18.06 -10.24 7.37
CA VAL A 4 16.63 -10.14 7.00
C VAL A 4 16.49 -10.39 5.50
N PRO A 5 15.86 -11.47 5.02
CA PRO A 5 15.65 -11.64 3.59
C PRO A 5 14.32 -11.03 3.12
N ALA A 6 14.48 -10.15 2.12
CA ALA A 6 13.84 -10.05 0.81
C ALA A 6 12.30 -10.05 0.65
N ILE A 7 11.82 -8.92 0.11
CA ILE A 7 10.49 -8.67 -0.46
C ILE A 7 10.49 -9.10 -1.93
N CYS A 8 9.61 -10.01 -2.34
CA CYS A 8 9.49 -10.51 -3.72
C CYS A 8 8.04 -10.37 -4.21
N ILE A 9 7.79 -9.40 -5.10
CA ILE A 9 6.45 -9.15 -5.67
C ILE A 9 6.22 -9.96 -6.96
N LYS A 10 7.29 -10.34 -7.68
CA LYS A 10 7.20 -11.03 -8.99
C LYS A 10 6.55 -12.42 -8.95
N GLY A 11 6.64 -13.16 -7.83
CA GLY A 11 6.17 -14.56 -7.74
C GLY A 11 4.65 -14.76 -7.82
N TRP A 12 3.87 -13.68 -7.86
CA TRP A 12 2.41 -13.75 -7.82
C TRP A 12 1.72 -13.64 -9.19
N ARG A 13 2.33 -12.98 -10.18
CA ARG A 13 1.76 -12.89 -11.54
C ARG A 13 1.67 -14.26 -12.20
N SER A 14 2.54 -15.21 -11.86
CA SER A 14 2.58 -16.57 -12.41
C SER A 14 1.65 -17.57 -11.73
N ILE A 15 1.11 -17.27 -10.54
CA ILE A 15 0.20 -18.18 -9.81
C ILE A 15 -1.25 -18.07 -10.32
N ILE A 16 -1.58 -16.99 -11.05
CA ILE A 16 -2.94 -16.66 -11.48
C ILE A 16 -3.13 -16.81 -13.00
N ALA A 17 -2.13 -17.31 -13.75
CA ALA A 17 -2.35 -17.62 -15.17
C ALA A 17 -3.29 -18.84 -15.29
N PRO A 18 -4.51 -18.70 -15.85
CA PRO A 18 -5.37 -19.85 -16.09
C PRO A 18 -4.78 -20.70 -17.23
N PRO A 19 -4.87 -22.04 -17.20
CA PRO A 19 -4.66 -22.85 -18.39
C PRO A 19 -5.74 -22.52 -19.42
N GLY A 20 -5.35 -22.41 -20.68
CA GLY A 20 -6.23 -22.07 -21.80
C GLY A 20 -7.38 -23.07 -22.02
N ASN A 21 -8.51 -22.48 -22.39
CA ASN A 21 -9.65 -23.00 -23.16
C ASN A 21 -10.45 -24.26 -22.75
N SER A 22 -11.76 -24.00 -22.75
CA SER A 22 -12.91 -24.90 -22.98
C SER A 22 -13.37 -25.79 -21.83
N ILE A 23 -14.59 -25.54 -21.35
CA ILE A 23 -15.75 -26.44 -21.47
C ILE A 23 -16.97 -25.80 -20.78
N LYS A 24 -18.08 -25.71 -21.52
CA LYS A 24 -19.43 -25.41 -21.01
C LYS A 24 -19.93 -26.59 -20.16
N ALA A 25 -20.60 -26.32 -19.03
CA ALA A 25 -22.00 -26.69 -18.75
C ALA A 25 -22.33 -26.98 -17.26
N ARG A 26 -23.51 -26.46 -16.89
CA ARG A 26 -24.58 -27.06 -16.05
C ARG A 26 -24.57 -26.93 -14.51
N LEU A 27 -25.64 -26.24 -14.09
CA LEU A 27 -26.32 -26.17 -12.79
C LEU A 27 -26.45 -27.49 -12.01
N LYS A 28 -26.29 -27.44 -10.68
CA LYS A 28 -27.32 -27.72 -9.64
C LYS A 28 -26.68 -28.01 -8.27
N GLY A 29 -27.27 -27.46 -7.20
CA GLY A 29 -27.44 -28.18 -5.93
C GLY A 29 -26.72 -27.64 -4.68
N GLY A 30 -27.53 -27.26 -3.69
CA GLY A 30 -27.29 -27.61 -2.28
C GLY A 30 -26.42 -26.67 -1.44
N ALA A 31 -27.06 -25.67 -0.80
CA ALA A 31 -26.49 -25.02 0.38
C ALA A 31 -26.62 -25.94 1.61
N PRO A 32 -25.55 -26.22 2.38
CA PRO A 32 -25.70 -26.85 3.68
C PRO A 32 -25.90 -25.80 4.77
N ARG A 33 -27.09 -25.91 5.36
CA ARG A 33 -27.58 -25.26 6.57
C ARG A 33 -26.92 -25.93 7.78
N TRP A 34 -26.07 -25.24 8.54
CA TRP A 34 -25.54 -25.74 9.81
C TRP A 34 -26.29 -25.15 11.00
N LYS A 35 -26.91 -26.07 11.76
CA LYS A 35 -27.71 -25.82 12.97
C LYS A 35 -26.81 -25.49 14.16
N SER A 36 -27.38 -24.66 15.02
CA SER A 36 -26.90 -24.22 16.32
C SER A 36 -27.02 -25.28 17.42
N SER A 37 -25.98 -25.38 18.25
CA SER A 37 -25.97 -25.88 19.64
C SER A 37 -24.56 -25.65 20.19
N GLY A 38 -24.27 -25.12 21.37
CA GLY A 38 -25.02 -24.51 22.46
C GLY A 38 -23.96 -24.11 23.53
N SER A 39 -24.04 -22.86 23.98
CA SER A 39 -23.70 -22.31 25.32
C SER A 39 -22.29 -22.38 25.94
N PHE A 40 -22.03 -21.29 26.70
CA PHE A 40 -20.92 -20.96 27.63
C PHE A 40 -19.63 -20.42 26.97
N LEU A 41 -19.05 -19.26 27.34
CA LEU A 41 -19.06 -18.50 28.59
C LEU A 41 -18.97 -16.98 28.33
N PHE A 42 -19.67 -16.22 29.18
CA PHE A 42 -19.63 -14.76 29.31
C PHE A 42 -18.21 -14.22 29.56
N ILE A 43 -17.73 -13.27 28.74
CA ILE A 43 -16.67 -12.34 29.14
C ILE A 43 -17.10 -10.92 28.73
N THR A 44 -17.60 -10.21 29.75
CA THR A 44 -17.61 -8.75 29.97
C THR A 44 -17.50 -7.81 28.76
N ARG A 45 -18.65 -7.20 28.40
CA ARG A 45 -18.72 -5.93 27.68
C ARG A 45 -18.02 -4.84 28.50
N ILE A 46 -16.83 -4.43 28.08
CA ILE A 46 -16.26 -3.14 28.51
C ILE A 46 -16.92 -2.06 27.65
N PHE A 47 -17.97 -1.45 28.19
CA PHE A 47 -18.60 -0.24 27.63
C PHE A 47 -17.70 0.96 27.97
N ILE A 48 -16.76 1.29 27.07
CA ILE A 48 -16.02 2.55 27.17
C ILE A 48 -16.88 3.63 26.54
N LYS A 49 -17.44 4.53 27.36
CA LYS A 49 -18.13 5.75 26.88
C LYS A 49 -17.16 6.57 26.02
N PRO A 50 -17.57 7.05 24.84
CA PRO A 50 -16.75 7.98 24.07
C PRO A 50 -16.68 9.32 24.80
N THR A 51 -15.48 9.69 25.24
CA THR A 51 -15.18 11.00 25.82
C THR A 51 -15.32 12.08 24.75
N ASN A 52 -16.13 13.10 25.07
CA ASN A 52 -16.31 14.30 24.26
C ASN A 52 -14.98 15.02 24.05
N LEU A 53 -14.50 15.06 22.82
CA LEU A 53 -13.47 16.00 22.37
C LEU A 53 -14.07 16.88 21.27
N CYS A 54 -13.87 18.18 21.49
CA CYS A 54 -14.48 19.32 20.84
C CYS A 54 -14.35 19.33 19.31
N GLU A 55 -15.35 19.92 18.66
CA GLU A 55 -15.56 20.10 17.21
C GLU A 55 -15.93 18.81 16.43
N LYS A 56 -17.24 18.49 16.43
CA LYS A 56 -17.86 17.53 15.51
C LYS A 56 -17.73 18.06 14.06
N THR A 57 -16.55 17.95 13.47
CA THR A 57 -16.45 17.95 12.00
C THR A 57 -17.21 16.70 11.55
N VAL A 58 -18.38 16.87 10.94
CA VAL A 58 -19.11 15.77 10.32
C VAL A 58 -18.15 15.09 9.36
N MET A 59 -17.69 13.88 9.69
CA MET A 59 -16.81 13.15 8.80
C MET A 59 -17.58 12.89 7.51
N GLN A 60 -17.08 13.41 6.39
CA GLN A 60 -17.61 13.13 5.06
C GLN A 60 -17.68 11.61 4.90
N LYS A 61 -18.88 11.07 4.72
CA LYS A 61 -19.08 9.65 4.43
C LYS A 61 -18.97 9.44 2.93
N PHE A 62 -18.18 8.47 2.52
CA PHE A 62 -18.06 8.06 1.12
C PHE A 62 -18.95 6.86 0.86
N SER A 63 -19.61 6.86 -0.28
CA SER A 63 -20.42 5.75 -0.77
C SER A 63 -19.55 4.51 -1.04
N PRO A 64 -20.15 3.30 -1.01
CA PRO A 64 -19.45 2.08 -1.41
C PRO A 64 -18.85 2.15 -2.81
N ALA A 65 -19.52 2.86 -3.74
CA ALA A 65 -19.04 3.06 -5.11
C ALA A 65 -17.77 3.91 -5.16
N GLU A 66 -17.69 5.02 -4.42
CA GLU A 66 -16.48 5.85 -4.33
C GLU A 66 -15.30 5.08 -3.72
N LEU A 67 -15.56 4.27 -2.68
CA LEU A 67 -14.53 3.41 -2.09
C LEU A 67 -14.09 2.29 -3.06
N ALA A 68 -15.00 1.76 -3.88
CA ALA A 68 -14.67 0.78 -4.90
C ALA A 68 -13.81 1.38 -6.01
N VAL A 69 -14.08 2.62 -6.43
CA VAL A 69 -13.23 3.36 -7.37
C VAL A 69 -11.83 3.53 -6.79
N LEU A 70 -11.70 3.99 -5.54
CA LEU A 70 -10.39 4.09 -4.90
C LEU A 70 -9.70 2.72 -4.81
N PHE A 71 -10.44 1.66 -4.48
CA PHE A 71 -9.87 0.32 -4.38
C PHE A 71 -9.34 -0.19 -5.74
N ALA A 72 -10.12 -0.05 -6.81
CA ALA A 72 -9.70 -0.43 -8.16
C ALA A 72 -8.46 0.38 -8.59
N ASN A 73 -8.45 1.66 -8.24
CA ASN A 73 -7.33 2.55 -8.52
C ASN A 73 -6.02 2.09 -7.85
N ILE A 74 -6.08 1.65 -6.60
CA ILE A 74 -4.88 1.23 -5.84
C ILE A 74 -4.41 -0.20 -6.18
N GLU A 75 -5.25 -1.00 -6.82
CA GLU A 75 -4.86 -2.35 -7.25
C GLU A 75 -3.89 -2.35 -8.43
N VAL A 76 -3.91 -1.26 -9.21
CA VAL A 76 -3.09 -1.08 -10.41
C VAL A 76 -1.86 -0.18 -10.19
N ASP A 77 -1.54 0.17 -8.93
CA ASP A 77 -0.43 1.07 -8.51
C ASP A 77 0.98 0.67 -8.99
N ASP A 78 1.14 -0.56 -9.48
CA ASP A 78 2.40 -1.15 -9.92
C ASP A 78 2.27 -1.79 -11.35
N GLU A 79 1.22 -1.45 -12.11
CA GLU A 79 1.06 -1.89 -13.50
C GLU A 79 1.92 -1.05 -14.45
N ILE A 80 2.60 -1.73 -15.39
CA ILE A 80 3.56 -1.08 -16.30
C ILE A 80 2.91 -0.90 -17.65
N ASP A 81 2.63 0.35 -17.98
CA ASP A 81 2.30 0.82 -19.33
C ASP A 81 3.42 1.74 -19.84
N LEU A 82 4.16 1.25 -20.84
CA LEU A 82 5.26 1.99 -21.45
C LEU A 82 4.81 3.08 -22.44
N ALA A 83 3.53 3.11 -22.84
CA ALA A 83 2.96 4.18 -23.65
C ALA A 83 2.48 5.36 -22.80
N ALA A 84 2.38 5.19 -21.48
CA ALA A 84 1.93 6.23 -20.56
C ALA A 84 2.82 7.48 -20.63
N SER A 85 2.18 8.64 -20.81
CA SER A 85 2.82 9.96 -20.89
C SER A 85 2.25 10.92 -19.85
N LEU A 86 3.07 11.88 -19.40
CA LEU A 86 2.58 12.93 -18.51
C LEU A 86 1.82 13.99 -19.32
N PRO A 87 0.62 14.40 -18.88
CA PRO A 87 -0.09 15.53 -19.47
C PRO A 87 0.68 16.84 -19.25
N GLY A 88 0.54 17.78 -20.19
CA GLY A 88 1.28 19.06 -20.15
C GLY A 88 0.95 19.97 -18.96
N ARG A 89 -0.29 19.94 -18.45
CA ARG A 89 -0.71 20.68 -17.25
C ARG A 89 -1.77 19.90 -16.49
N VAL A 90 -1.54 19.69 -15.20
CA VAL A 90 -2.52 19.11 -14.27
C VAL A 90 -2.53 19.95 -13.01
N ASP A 91 -3.73 20.28 -12.55
CA ASP A 91 -3.91 20.95 -11.28
C ASP A 91 -3.72 19.93 -10.14
N PHE A 92 -2.68 20.11 -9.33
CA PHE A 92 -2.45 19.33 -8.11
C PHE A 92 -2.71 20.15 -6.83
N ALA A 93 -3.40 21.28 -6.95
CA ALA A 93 -3.79 22.07 -5.80
C ALA A 93 -4.57 21.19 -4.80
N CYS A 94 -4.05 21.13 -3.58
CA CYS A 94 -4.54 20.22 -2.55
C CYS A 94 -4.75 21.01 -1.25
N SER A 95 -5.93 21.64 -1.18
CA SER A 95 -6.35 22.40 -0.02
C SER A 95 -6.38 21.53 1.24
N VAL A 96 -6.41 22.17 2.42
CA VAL A 96 -6.65 21.48 3.70
C VAL A 96 -7.90 20.60 3.65
N GLY A 97 -8.98 21.08 3.01
CA GLY A 97 -10.24 20.34 2.86
C GLY A 97 -10.07 19.08 2.01
N THR A 98 -9.43 19.20 0.85
CA THR A 98 -9.15 18.07 -0.04
C THR A 98 -8.25 17.03 0.65
N ARG A 99 -7.20 17.47 1.34
CA ARG A 99 -6.30 16.56 2.08
C ARG A 99 -7.03 15.79 3.18
N ARG A 100 -7.93 16.47 3.88
CA ARG A 100 -8.79 15.86 4.90
C ARG A 100 -9.71 14.82 4.29
N ALA A 101 -10.36 15.14 3.16
CA ALA A 101 -11.21 14.20 2.42
C ALA A 101 -10.42 12.97 1.95
N CYS A 102 -9.23 13.15 1.36
CA CYS A 102 -8.36 12.04 0.93
C CYS A 102 -8.03 11.10 2.09
N TYR A 103 -7.63 11.67 3.23
CA TYR A 103 -7.26 10.89 4.41
C TYR A 103 -8.43 10.06 4.93
N TYR A 104 -9.61 10.68 5.06
CA TYR A 104 -10.79 9.98 5.57
C TYR A 104 -11.36 8.96 4.57
N MET A 105 -11.22 9.19 3.27
CA MET A 105 -11.55 8.19 2.25
C MET A 105 -10.69 6.94 2.41
N ALA A 106 -9.37 7.09 2.57
CA ALA A 106 -8.47 5.96 2.81
C ALA A 106 -8.74 5.25 4.16
N LEU A 107 -9.11 6.00 5.20
CA LEU A 107 -9.49 5.41 6.49
C LEU A 107 -10.80 4.63 6.40
N GLN A 108 -11.80 5.15 5.69
CA GLN A 108 -13.05 4.44 5.43
C GLN A 108 -12.83 3.21 4.55
N LEU A 109 -11.99 3.31 3.51
CA LEU A 109 -11.59 2.18 2.69
C LEU A 109 -11.03 1.04 3.56
N LEU A 110 -10.05 1.33 4.43
CA LEU A 110 -9.48 0.34 5.33
C LEU A 110 -10.54 -0.32 6.24
N ASN A 111 -11.45 0.48 6.80
CA ASN A 111 -12.48 -0.03 7.70
C ASN A 111 -13.57 -0.83 6.99
N THR A 112 -13.87 -0.51 5.72
CA THR A 112 -14.89 -1.18 4.91
C THR A 112 -14.34 -2.46 4.26
N TYR A 113 -13.14 -2.41 3.70
CA TYR A 113 -12.58 -3.50 2.91
C TYR A 113 -11.79 -4.52 3.73
N VAL A 114 -11.48 -4.20 5.01
CA VAL A 114 -10.77 -5.10 5.91
C VAL A 114 -11.58 -5.36 7.18
N ASP A 115 -12.30 -6.48 7.17
CA ASP A 115 -12.82 -7.10 8.40
C ASP A 115 -11.65 -7.70 9.18
N ILE A 116 -11.21 -7.02 10.24
CA ILE A 116 -10.09 -7.43 11.08
C ILE A 116 -10.30 -8.82 11.71
N PRO A 117 -11.45 -9.15 12.34
CA PRO A 117 -11.75 -10.51 12.76
C PRO A 117 -11.62 -11.56 11.64
N ALA A 118 -12.16 -11.30 10.46
CA ALA A 118 -12.04 -12.23 9.33
C ALA A 118 -10.58 -12.36 8.85
N PHE A 119 -9.86 -11.25 8.74
CA PHE A 119 -8.46 -11.25 8.34
C PHE A 119 -7.57 -11.98 9.36
N ARG A 120 -7.85 -11.83 10.65
CA ARG A 120 -7.17 -12.58 11.72
C ARG A 120 -7.43 -14.08 11.60
N ARG A 121 -8.66 -14.51 11.27
CA ARG A 121 -8.98 -15.92 11.01
C ARG A 121 -8.25 -16.46 9.79
N LEU A 122 -8.21 -15.69 8.70
CA LEU A 122 -7.43 -16.02 7.51
C LEU A 122 -5.95 -16.28 7.87
N VAL A 123 -5.33 -15.38 8.63
CA VAL A 123 -3.94 -15.55 9.08
C VAL A 123 -3.77 -16.81 9.93
N ALA A 124 -4.73 -17.12 10.81
CA ALA A 124 -4.70 -18.35 11.61
C ALA A 124 -4.77 -19.62 10.73
N THR A 125 -5.62 -19.62 9.70
CA THR A 125 -5.70 -20.72 8.72
C THR A 125 -4.38 -20.90 7.99
N ILE A 126 -3.76 -19.82 7.50
CA ILE A 126 -2.44 -19.85 6.83
C ILE A 126 -1.37 -20.43 7.76
N ILE A 127 -1.37 -20.07 9.05
CA ILE A 127 -0.43 -20.62 10.05
C ILE A 127 -0.64 -22.13 10.19
N ALA A 128 -1.89 -22.57 10.36
CA ALA A 128 -2.23 -23.98 10.57
C ALA A 128 -1.86 -24.84 9.35
N GLN A 129 -2.18 -24.36 8.15
CA GLN A 129 -1.86 -25.03 6.89
C GLN A 129 -0.38 -24.92 6.50
N ARG A 130 0.34 -23.93 7.06
CA ARG A 130 1.72 -23.55 6.68
C ARG A 130 1.86 -23.26 5.18
N ALA A 131 0.77 -22.84 4.57
CA ALA A 131 0.60 -22.56 3.15
C ALA A 131 -0.62 -21.65 2.99
N ALA A 132 -0.82 -21.12 1.79
CA ALA A 132 -2.03 -20.41 1.42
C ALA A 132 -2.49 -20.86 0.03
N ASP A 133 -3.79 -21.13 -0.11
CA ASP A 133 -4.41 -21.36 -1.41
C ASP A 133 -4.66 -20.03 -2.15
N ALA A 134 -5.16 -20.09 -3.39
CA ALA A 134 -5.35 -18.93 -4.24
C ALA A 134 -6.34 -17.90 -3.67
N ASP A 135 -7.41 -18.34 -3.03
CA ASP A 135 -8.43 -17.47 -2.44
C ASP A 135 -7.89 -16.76 -1.20
N GLN A 136 -7.17 -17.50 -0.35
CA GLN A 136 -6.48 -16.96 0.81
C GLN A 136 -5.43 -15.93 0.43
N ILE A 137 -4.66 -16.24 -0.61
CA ILE A 137 -3.72 -15.34 -1.29
C ILE A 137 -4.48 -14.06 -1.66
N ALA A 138 -5.53 -14.14 -2.47
CA ALA A 138 -6.29 -12.98 -2.93
C ALA A 138 -6.83 -12.11 -1.78
N ALA A 139 -7.45 -12.73 -0.77
CA ALA A 139 -7.97 -12.05 0.41
C ALA A 139 -6.84 -11.36 1.22
N TYR A 140 -5.68 -12.00 1.31
CA TYR A 140 -4.51 -11.45 1.98
C TYR A 140 -3.97 -10.21 1.26
N ARG A 141 -3.85 -10.28 -0.08
CA ARG A 141 -3.42 -9.15 -0.92
C ARG A 141 -4.38 -7.98 -0.76
N LYS A 142 -5.70 -8.21 -0.83
CA LYS A 142 -6.71 -7.17 -0.63
C LYS A 142 -6.51 -6.41 0.70
N ALA A 143 -6.36 -7.15 1.80
CA ALA A 143 -6.13 -6.53 3.11
C ALA A 143 -4.80 -5.76 3.15
N ARG A 144 -3.73 -6.34 2.63
CA ARG A 144 -2.41 -5.71 2.54
C ARG A 144 -2.44 -4.41 1.72
N THR A 145 -3.14 -4.40 0.59
CA THR A 145 -3.30 -3.21 -0.26
C THR A 145 -3.95 -2.07 0.52
N CYS A 146 -5.02 -2.34 1.28
CA CYS A 146 -5.67 -1.34 2.12
C CYS A 146 -4.73 -0.76 3.20
N PHE A 147 -3.99 -1.62 3.91
CA PHE A 147 -3.01 -1.16 4.91
C PHE A 147 -1.86 -0.36 4.27
N LYS A 148 -1.31 -0.83 3.15
CA LYS A 148 -0.24 -0.15 2.39
C LYS A 148 -0.68 1.25 1.98
N HIS A 149 -1.89 1.37 1.43
CA HIS A 149 -2.45 2.65 1.01
C HIS A 149 -2.66 3.61 2.20
N MET A 150 -3.24 3.13 3.31
CA MET A 150 -3.41 3.93 4.53
C MET A 150 -2.07 4.48 5.08
N ARG A 151 -1.00 3.68 5.01
CA ARG A 151 0.34 4.11 5.44
C ARG A 151 0.87 5.26 4.57
N PHE A 152 0.65 5.21 3.26
CA PHE A 152 1.02 6.32 2.38
C PHE A 152 0.15 7.56 2.63
N CYS A 153 -1.15 7.39 2.86
CA CYS A 153 -2.05 8.49 3.20
C CYS A 153 -1.63 9.21 4.49
N CYS A 154 -1.18 8.47 5.51
CA CYS A 154 -0.60 9.07 6.71
C CYS A 154 0.68 9.87 6.42
N ALA A 155 1.54 9.40 5.51
CA ALA A 155 2.75 10.13 5.12
C ALA A 155 2.43 11.39 4.29
N ASN A 156 1.39 11.33 3.46
CA ASN A 156 0.99 12.42 2.56
C ASN A 156 0.20 13.52 3.27
N PHE A 157 -0.82 13.15 4.06
CA PHE A 157 -1.87 14.09 4.47
C PHE A 157 -1.84 14.49 5.95
N ASP A 158 -1.25 13.69 6.84
CA ASP A 158 -1.12 14.05 8.26
C ASP A 158 -0.01 15.09 8.43
N ALA A 159 -0.22 16.08 9.30
CA ALA A 159 0.73 17.14 9.61
C ALA A 159 2.09 16.61 10.06
N ARG A 160 2.13 15.42 10.66
CA ARG A 160 3.35 14.76 11.11
C ARG A 160 4.15 14.15 9.95
N HIS A 161 3.52 13.96 8.78
CA HIS A 161 4.07 13.25 7.61
C HIS A 161 4.68 11.89 7.99
N ARG A 162 4.06 11.22 8.96
CA ARG A 162 4.51 9.97 9.56
C ARG A 162 3.30 9.11 9.87
N TYR A 163 3.42 7.84 9.56
CA TYR A 163 2.45 6.83 9.95
C TYR A 163 2.76 6.28 11.35
N PRO A 164 1.75 5.74 12.07
CA PRO A 164 1.98 5.06 13.34
C PRO A 164 2.97 3.90 13.20
N GLN A 165 3.87 3.73 14.17
CA GLN A 165 4.83 2.62 14.18
C GLN A 165 4.13 1.25 14.15
N HIS A 166 2.99 1.13 14.83
CA HIS A 166 2.20 -0.08 14.81
C HIS A 166 1.66 -0.42 13.40
N LEU A 167 1.16 0.57 12.65
CA LEU A 167 0.76 0.38 11.25
C LEU A 167 1.94 -0.11 10.40
N ASN A 168 3.12 0.48 10.60
CA ASN A 168 4.33 0.06 9.91
C ASN A 168 4.71 -1.38 10.22
N ALA A 169 4.65 -1.78 11.49
CA ALA A 169 4.95 -3.14 11.92
C ALA A 169 4.04 -4.15 11.22
N ILE A 170 2.72 -3.90 11.18
CA ILE A 170 1.76 -4.73 10.44
C ILE A 170 2.18 -4.88 8.99
N ILE A 171 2.46 -3.78 8.29
CA ILE A 171 2.77 -3.80 6.85
C ILE A 171 4.10 -4.50 6.54
N VAL A 172 5.11 -4.31 7.39
CA VAL A 172 6.41 -4.98 7.24
C VAL A 172 6.24 -6.49 7.48
N THR A 173 5.56 -6.88 8.57
CA THR A 173 5.26 -8.29 8.85
C THR A 173 4.42 -8.90 7.74
N GLN A 174 3.46 -8.16 7.18
CA GLN A 174 2.65 -8.63 6.07
C GLN A 174 3.49 -8.91 4.82
N GLY A 175 4.43 -8.02 4.50
CA GLY A 175 5.35 -8.23 3.37
C GLY A 175 6.17 -9.49 3.58
N ARG A 176 6.84 -9.61 4.73
CA ARG A 176 7.68 -10.77 5.05
C ARG A 176 6.89 -12.08 5.06
N LEU A 177 5.65 -12.07 5.54
CA LEU A 177 4.79 -13.25 5.54
C LEU A 177 4.40 -13.64 4.11
N GLN A 178 4.05 -12.67 3.26
CA GLN A 178 3.81 -12.91 1.85
C GLN A 178 5.04 -13.56 1.18
N ASP A 179 6.24 -13.05 1.43
CA ASP A 179 7.48 -13.64 0.90
C ASP A 179 7.70 -15.06 1.39
N ALA A 180 7.42 -15.33 2.66
CA ALA A 180 7.53 -16.67 3.24
C ALA A 180 6.53 -17.65 2.60
N ILE A 181 5.30 -17.20 2.29
CA ILE A 181 4.28 -17.99 1.58
C ILE A 181 4.77 -18.33 0.16
N ILE A 182 5.23 -17.33 -0.60
CA ILE A 182 5.71 -17.51 -1.98
C ILE A 182 6.88 -18.50 -2.02
N ASN A 183 7.85 -18.33 -1.12
CA ASN A 183 9.03 -19.18 -1.04
C ASN A 183 8.79 -20.50 -0.27
N ARG A 184 7.53 -20.81 0.09
CA ARG A 184 7.11 -22.03 0.82
C ARG A 184 7.89 -22.28 2.11
N GLN A 185 8.30 -21.22 2.79
CA GLN A 185 9.12 -21.25 4.01
C GLN A 185 8.25 -21.53 5.25
N LYS A 186 7.81 -22.79 5.42
CA LYS A 186 6.84 -23.23 6.45
C LYS A 186 7.10 -22.68 7.86
N ALA A 187 8.35 -22.75 8.35
CA ALA A 187 8.70 -22.24 9.69
C ALA A 187 8.52 -20.72 9.81
N ARG A 188 8.90 -19.97 8.76
CA ARG A 188 8.75 -18.51 8.72
C ARG A 188 7.30 -18.09 8.56
N ILE A 189 6.48 -18.87 7.85
CA ILE A 189 5.03 -18.67 7.79
C ILE A 189 4.43 -18.73 9.21
N VAL A 190 4.78 -19.75 10.00
CA VAL A 190 4.28 -19.88 11.39
C VAL A 190 4.76 -18.70 12.25
N LEU A 191 6.04 -18.36 12.21
CA LEU A 191 6.59 -17.27 13.01
C LEU A 191 5.97 -15.91 12.66
N LEU A 192 6.01 -15.51 11.38
CA LEU A 192 5.53 -14.21 10.91
C LEU A 192 4.01 -14.13 10.95
N GLY A 193 3.33 -15.24 10.66
CA GLY A 193 1.89 -15.38 10.80
C GLY A 193 1.47 -15.17 12.25
N SER A 194 2.15 -15.79 13.22
CA SER A 194 1.82 -15.63 14.65
C SER A 194 2.05 -14.20 15.14
N GLN A 195 3.13 -13.55 14.68
CA GLN A 195 3.38 -12.13 14.94
C GLN A 195 2.27 -11.25 14.38
N LEU A 196 1.90 -11.44 13.11
CA LEU A 196 0.83 -10.68 12.47
C LEU A 196 -0.52 -10.94 13.16
N TRP A 197 -0.81 -12.19 13.50
CA TRP A 197 -1.99 -12.57 14.26
C TRP A 197 -2.00 -11.80 15.56
N LEU A 198 -0.96 -11.81 16.38
CA LEU A 198 -0.93 -11.03 17.64
C LEU A 198 -1.17 -9.51 17.43
N MET A 199 -0.53 -8.90 16.41
CA MET A 199 -0.70 -7.49 16.07
C MET A 199 -2.14 -7.14 15.66
N LEU A 200 -2.90 -8.10 15.12
CA LEU A 200 -4.30 -7.96 14.73
C LEU A 200 -5.29 -8.28 15.87
N SER A 201 -4.85 -8.24 17.14
CA SER A 201 -5.74 -8.49 18.28
C SER A 201 -6.75 -7.35 18.44
N PRO A 202 -7.95 -7.59 19.00
CA PRO A 202 -8.97 -6.55 19.16
C PRO A 202 -8.45 -5.31 19.89
N VAL A 203 -7.68 -5.51 20.96
CA VAL A 203 -7.04 -4.44 21.74
C VAL A 203 -6.03 -3.66 20.88
N SER A 204 -5.15 -4.38 20.19
CA SER A 204 -4.14 -3.79 19.32
C SER A 204 -4.76 -2.97 18.18
N CYS A 205 -5.79 -3.51 17.54
CA CYS A 205 -6.53 -2.83 16.48
C CYS A 205 -7.35 -1.64 16.99
N TYR A 206 -7.88 -1.70 18.21
CA TYR A 206 -8.52 -0.55 18.85
C TYR A 206 -7.54 0.62 18.97
N PHE A 207 -6.34 0.40 19.52
CA PHE A 207 -5.32 1.45 19.62
C PHE A 207 -4.86 1.97 18.26
N LEU A 208 -4.70 1.08 17.27
CA LEU A 208 -4.39 1.49 15.90
C LEU A 208 -5.48 2.42 15.34
N ARG A 209 -6.76 2.04 15.47
CA ARG A 209 -7.90 2.83 14.99
C ARG A 209 -7.95 4.19 15.68
N GLN A 210 -7.76 4.25 17.00
CA GLN A 210 -7.71 5.53 17.72
C GLN A 210 -6.55 6.41 17.22
N ARG A 211 -5.38 5.81 16.98
CA ARG A 211 -4.21 6.53 16.49
C ARG A 211 -4.39 7.10 15.07
N LEU A 212 -5.11 6.38 14.22
CA LEU A 212 -5.48 6.82 12.87
C LEU A 212 -6.63 7.85 12.89
N ALA A 213 -7.59 7.71 13.81
CA ALA A 213 -8.65 8.69 14.00
C ALA A 213 -8.12 10.04 14.52
N ALA A 214 -7.01 10.03 15.27
CA ALA A 214 -6.27 11.21 15.73
C ALA A 214 -5.44 11.90 14.61
N TYR A 215 -6.04 11.99 13.42
CA TYR A 215 -5.57 12.72 12.26
C TYR A 215 -5.44 14.21 12.59
N ARG A 216 -4.37 14.83 12.07
CA ARG A 216 -4.19 16.29 12.17
C ARG A 216 -3.86 16.86 10.79
N PRO A 217 -4.71 17.69 10.18
CA PRO A 217 -4.35 18.36 8.95
C PRO A 217 -3.25 19.42 9.21
N GLY A 218 -2.19 19.41 8.39
CA GLY A 218 -1.19 20.48 8.41
C GLY A 218 -1.62 21.67 7.56
N SER A 219 -1.00 22.84 7.73
CA SER A 219 -1.24 24.00 6.84
C SER A 219 -0.72 23.74 5.42
N ASP A 220 -1.28 24.45 4.43
CA ASP A 220 -0.87 24.31 3.02
C ASP A 220 0.62 24.60 2.83
N LYS A 221 1.14 25.66 3.47
CA LYS A 221 2.58 25.98 3.46
C LYS A 221 3.47 24.82 3.92
N ARG A 222 3.08 24.08 4.97
CA ARG A 222 3.87 22.93 5.46
C ARG A 222 3.77 21.75 4.51
N TYR A 223 2.59 21.50 3.96
CA TYR A 223 2.35 20.43 2.99
C TYR A 223 3.19 20.64 1.72
N TYR A 224 3.11 21.82 1.10
CA TYR A 224 3.87 22.11 -0.11
C TYR A 224 5.38 22.15 0.12
N ARG A 225 5.84 22.63 1.28
CA ARG A 225 7.25 22.51 1.67
C ARG A 225 7.72 21.05 1.70
N ARG A 226 6.89 20.13 2.21
CA ARG A 226 7.21 18.70 2.22
C ARG A 226 7.32 18.15 0.80
N LEU A 227 6.37 18.48 -0.08
CA LEU A 227 6.39 18.03 -1.46
C LEU A 227 7.63 18.55 -2.21
N ASN A 228 7.97 19.83 -2.04
CA ASN A 228 9.14 20.43 -2.65
C ASN A 228 10.44 19.82 -2.13
N ARG A 229 10.50 19.44 -0.85
CA ARG A 229 11.67 18.70 -0.31
C ARG A 229 11.83 17.31 -0.94
N GLU A 230 10.73 16.61 -1.22
CA GLU A 230 10.78 15.33 -1.91
C GLU A 230 11.19 15.48 -3.37
N ASN A 231 10.66 16.50 -4.05
CA ASN A 231 11.06 16.83 -5.42
C ASN A 231 12.53 17.24 -5.50
N GLY A 232 13.02 18.02 -4.53
CA GLY A 232 14.44 18.40 -4.46
C GLY A 232 15.38 17.21 -4.28
N ARG A 233 14.97 16.17 -3.52
CA ARG A 233 15.74 14.92 -3.42
C ARG A 233 15.78 14.14 -4.72
N LEU A 234 14.64 14.11 -5.44
CA LEU A 234 14.58 13.49 -6.76
C LEU A 234 15.49 14.24 -7.73
N ALA A 235 15.36 15.57 -7.81
CA ALA A 235 16.21 16.42 -8.65
C ALA A 235 17.70 16.26 -8.33
N GLN A 236 18.08 16.24 -7.05
CA GLN A 236 19.46 16.02 -6.63
C GLN A 236 20.01 14.66 -7.05
N PHE A 237 19.20 13.60 -6.99
CA PHE A 237 19.62 12.29 -7.51
C PHE A 237 19.83 12.34 -9.02
N LEU A 238 18.98 13.10 -9.73
CA LEU A 238 18.99 13.25 -11.19
C LEU A 238 20.14 14.10 -11.74
N THR A 239 20.91 14.80 -10.90
CA THR A 239 22.10 15.56 -11.35
C THR A 239 23.36 14.70 -11.52
N ARG A 240 23.30 13.40 -11.18
CA ARG A 240 24.45 12.50 -11.29
C ARG A 240 24.63 12.05 -12.73
N GLU A 241 25.87 12.05 -13.21
CA GLU A 241 26.26 11.53 -14.52
C GLU A 241 27.44 10.54 -14.35
N PRO A 242 27.27 9.24 -14.67
CA PRO A 242 26.03 8.59 -15.06
C PRO A 242 25.00 8.56 -13.92
N LEU A 243 23.71 8.37 -14.25
CA LEU A 243 22.65 8.28 -13.25
C LEU A 243 22.73 6.97 -12.45
N ALA A 244 23.62 6.95 -11.46
CA ALA A 244 23.96 5.78 -10.67
C ALA A 244 23.67 5.96 -9.17
N GLY A 245 23.40 4.84 -8.51
CA GLY A 245 23.16 4.82 -7.07
C GLY A 245 23.12 3.40 -6.50
N THR A 246 22.90 3.31 -5.20
CA THR A 246 22.79 2.02 -4.50
C THR A 246 21.35 1.52 -4.42
N GLY A 247 21.15 0.26 -4.04
CA GLY A 247 19.80 -0.28 -3.80
C GLY A 247 19.04 0.50 -2.73
N GLU A 248 19.72 1.00 -1.70
CA GLU A 248 19.13 1.83 -0.66
C GLU A 248 18.63 3.19 -1.19
N GLU A 249 19.39 3.80 -2.09
CA GLU A 249 19.00 5.04 -2.77
C GLU A 249 17.81 4.80 -3.71
N LEU A 250 17.84 3.73 -4.52
CA LEU A 250 16.72 3.33 -5.37
C LEU A 250 15.45 3.13 -4.55
N HIS A 251 15.54 2.43 -3.42
CA HIS A 251 14.41 2.21 -2.52
C HIS A 251 13.86 3.51 -1.93
N SER A 252 14.73 4.47 -1.66
CA SER A 252 14.33 5.81 -1.20
C SER A 252 13.59 6.60 -2.29
N LEU A 253 14.02 6.49 -3.55
CA LEU A 253 13.34 7.05 -4.71
C LEU A 253 11.97 6.40 -4.93
N ARG A 254 11.91 5.06 -4.97
CA ARG A 254 10.66 4.29 -5.09
C ARG A 254 9.66 4.71 -4.02
N LYS A 255 10.11 4.90 -2.77
CA LYS A 255 9.25 5.41 -1.68
C LYS A 255 8.63 6.77 -1.99
N ILE A 256 9.35 7.70 -2.64
CA ILE A 256 8.80 9.00 -3.06
C ILE A 256 7.73 8.76 -4.13
N ILE A 257 8.05 7.99 -5.17
CA ILE A 257 7.11 7.70 -6.27
C ILE A 257 5.85 6.98 -5.75
N SER A 258 5.95 5.95 -4.92
CA SER A 258 4.76 5.29 -4.35
C SER A 258 3.89 6.22 -3.49
N ARG A 259 4.50 7.25 -2.85
CA ARG A 259 3.71 8.29 -2.17
C ARG A 259 2.97 9.19 -3.16
N ARG A 260 3.57 9.48 -4.31
CA ARG A 260 2.94 10.25 -5.40
C ARG A 260 1.78 9.49 -6.05
N VAL A 261 1.95 8.18 -6.28
CA VAL A 261 0.89 7.27 -6.73
C VAL A 261 -0.30 7.38 -5.77
N ALA A 262 -0.11 7.01 -4.49
CA ALA A 262 -1.19 7.03 -3.51
C ALA A 262 -1.83 8.41 -3.29
N LEU A 263 -1.07 9.50 -3.44
CA LEU A 263 -1.62 10.86 -3.43
C LEU A 263 -2.56 11.07 -4.62
N ASN A 264 -2.10 10.72 -5.82
CA ASN A 264 -2.86 10.91 -7.05
C ASN A 264 -4.11 10.01 -7.08
N ASP A 265 -4.04 8.77 -6.60
CA ASP A 265 -5.21 7.88 -6.57
C ASP A 265 -6.28 8.37 -5.61
N ALA A 266 -5.89 8.91 -4.46
CA ALA A 266 -6.84 9.57 -3.56
C ALA A 266 -7.46 10.81 -4.21
N LEU A 267 -6.66 11.62 -4.92
CA LEU A 267 -7.14 12.81 -5.61
C LEU A 267 -8.10 12.48 -6.75
N ARG A 268 -7.74 11.56 -7.65
CA ARG A 268 -8.59 11.21 -8.80
C ARG A 268 -9.87 10.47 -8.39
N SER A 269 -9.87 9.84 -7.22
CA SER A 269 -11.10 9.26 -6.64
C SER A 269 -12.04 10.33 -6.08
N LEU A 270 -11.51 11.45 -5.59
CA LEU A 270 -12.32 12.58 -5.11
C LEU A 270 -12.75 13.55 -6.22
N ARG A 271 -11.87 13.77 -7.19
CA ARG A 271 -12.06 14.68 -8.31
C ARG A 271 -11.59 14.01 -9.61
N PRO A 272 -12.41 13.14 -10.21
CA PRO A 272 -12.06 12.47 -11.45
C PRO A 272 -11.68 13.47 -12.55
N SER A 273 -10.57 13.22 -13.25
CA SER A 273 -10.17 14.00 -14.42
C SER A 273 -9.19 13.21 -15.28
N ALA A 274 -9.28 13.38 -16.59
CA ALA A 274 -8.38 12.73 -17.54
C ALA A 274 -6.90 13.04 -17.25
N GLY A 275 -6.59 14.25 -16.76
CA GLY A 275 -5.25 14.62 -16.37
C GLY A 275 -4.71 13.82 -15.18
N LEU A 276 -5.53 13.61 -14.13
CA LEU A 276 -5.10 12.80 -12.99
C LEU A 276 -5.04 11.30 -13.33
N ASP A 277 -5.86 10.82 -14.25
CA ASP A 277 -5.78 9.43 -14.73
C ASP A 277 -4.50 9.19 -15.54
N ALA A 278 -4.13 10.10 -16.45
CA ALA A 278 -2.86 10.03 -17.18
C ALA A 278 -1.64 10.08 -16.24
N VAL A 279 -1.69 10.92 -15.20
CA VAL A 279 -0.67 10.92 -14.14
C VAL A 279 -0.63 9.58 -13.41
N SER A 280 -1.79 9.01 -13.05
CA SER A 280 -1.85 7.73 -12.32
C SER A 280 -1.16 6.65 -13.11
N LEU A 281 -1.50 6.51 -14.39
CA LEU A 281 -0.92 5.54 -15.29
C LEU A 281 0.60 5.74 -15.41
N TYR A 282 1.06 6.97 -15.60
CA TYR A 282 2.49 7.28 -15.67
C TYR A 282 3.25 6.91 -14.39
N LEU A 283 2.68 7.26 -13.23
CA LEU A 283 3.30 7.00 -11.94
C LEU A 283 3.26 5.51 -11.57
N ALA A 284 2.19 4.80 -11.92
CA ALA A 284 2.08 3.35 -11.76
C ALA A 284 3.16 2.63 -12.58
N SER A 285 3.35 3.02 -13.85
CA SER A 285 4.42 2.47 -14.70
C SER A 285 5.79 2.70 -14.10
N LEU A 286 6.07 3.93 -13.67
CA LEU A 286 7.35 4.26 -13.05
C LEU A 286 7.57 3.51 -11.73
N ASN A 287 6.53 3.37 -10.90
CA ASN A 287 6.58 2.64 -9.63
C ASN A 287 6.80 1.14 -9.83
N GLY A 288 6.15 0.56 -10.85
CA GLY A 288 6.33 -0.83 -11.27
C GLY A 288 7.74 -1.10 -11.77
N MET A 289 8.26 -0.27 -12.68
CA MET A 289 9.63 -0.40 -13.21
C MET A 289 10.70 -0.26 -12.12
N LEU A 290 10.59 0.74 -11.24
CA LEU A 290 11.46 0.87 -10.06
C LEU A 290 11.34 -0.34 -9.15
N GLY A 291 10.15 -0.95 -9.10
CA GLY A 291 9.89 -2.14 -8.33
C GLY A 291 10.58 -3.37 -8.84
N ASP A 292 10.57 -3.58 -10.16
CA ASP A 292 11.26 -4.71 -10.78
C ASP A 292 12.78 -4.66 -10.53
N VAL A 293 13.39 -3.48 -10.71
CA VAL A 293 14.82 -3.28 -10.43
C VAL A 293 15.12 -3.51 -8.95
N HIS A 294 14.31 -2.95 -8.04
CA HIS A 294 14.47 -3.14 -6.61
C HIS A 294 14.40 -4.62 -6.22
N ASP A 295 13.43 -5.36 -6.74
CA ASP A 295 13.24 -6.78 -6.44
C ASP A 295 14.42 -7.62 -6.95
N ASP A 296 15.02 -7.25 -8.08
CA ASP A 296 16.20 -7.95 -8.61
C ASP A 296 17.47 -7.65 -7.79
N LEU A 297 17.70 -6.39 -7.37
CA LEU A 297 18.80 -6.03 -6.46
C LEU A 297 18.70 -6.77 -5.13
N ILE A 298 17.49 -6.90 -4.59
CA ILE A 298 17.25 -7.65 -3.35
C ILE A 298 17.56 -9.14 -3.52
N LYS A 299 17.25 -9.74 -4.68
CA LYS A 299 17.61 -11.13 -4.97
C LYS A 299 19.12 -11.32 -5.08
N TRP A 300 19.81 -10.40 -5.75
CA TRP A 300 21.27 -10.45 -5.89
C TRP A 300 21.98 -10.28 -4.55
N ASP A 301 21.49 -9.41 -3.67
CA ASP A 301 22.01 -9.26 -2.30
C ASP A 301 21.78 -10.54 -1.47
N ALA A 302 20.59 -11.13 -1.54
CA ALA A 302 20.29 -12.39 -0.87
C ALA A 302 21.14 -13.57 -1.39
N ALA A 303 21.56 -13.53 -2.65
CA ALA A 303 22.47 -14.50 -3.26
C ALA A 303 23.97 -14.19 -2.98
N GLY A 304 24.28 -13.07 -2.31
CA GLY A 304 25.65 -12.63 -2.05
C GLY A 304 26.40 -12.10 -3.29
N THR A 305 25.68 -11.84 -4.39
CA THR A 305 26.27 -11.33 -5.64
C THR A 305 26.60 -9.84 -5.56
N ILE A 306 25.82 -9.08 -4.79
CA ILE A 306 26.05 -7.66 -4.53
C ILE A 306 25.88 -7.36 -3.04
N ASP A 307 26.39 -6.21 -2.59
CA ASP A 307 25.99 -5.60 -1.32
C ASP A 307 24.94 -4.52 -1.61
N TYR A 308 23.69 -4.72 -1.17
CA TYR A 308 22.57 -3.82 -1.45
C TYR A 308 22.83 -2.34 -1.09
N LYS A 309 23.64 -2.09 -0.06
CA LYS A 309 23.90 -0.74 0.45
C LYS A 309 25.12 -0.09 -0.19
N ARG A 310 26.04 -0.88 -0.73
CA ARG A 310 27.33 -0.39 -1.23
C ARG A 310 27.51 -0.55 -2.73
N HIS A 311 26.86 -1.54 -3.33
CA HIS A 311 26.93 -1.76 -4.76
C HIS A 311 26.22 -0.63 -5.51
N VAL A 312 26.98 0.05 -6.36
CA VAL A 312 26.50 1.11 -7.22
C VAL A 312 26.17 0.51 -8.59
N PHE A 313 24.95 0.77 -9.07
CA PHE A 313 24.50 0.37 -10.40
C PHE A 313 23.97 1.59 -11.15
N THR A 314 24.00 1.51 -12.49
CA THR A 314 23.42 2.55 -13.35
C THR A 314 21.94 2.27 -13.54
N LEU A 315 21.11 3.31 -13.37
CA LEU A 315 19.67 3.18 -13.53
C LEU A 315 19.33 2.91 -15.01
N PRO A 316 18.42 1.97 -15.31
CA PRO A 316 18.00 1.72 -16.69
C PRO A 316 17.50 3.01 -17.39
N PRO A 317 17.90 3.27 -18.64
CA PRO A 317 17.57 4.53 -19.35
C PRO A 317 16.08 4.86 -19.33
N ALA A 318 15.21 3.87 -19.58
CA ALA A 318 13.76 4.06 -19.56
C ALA A 318 13.21 4.57 -18.22
N ILE A 319 13.84 4.19 -17.09
CA ILE A 319 13.46 4.71 -15.77
C ILE A 319 14.05 6.11 -15.57
N ALA A 320 15.31 6.29 -15.94
CA ALA A 320 16.01 7.57 -15.84
C ALA A 320 15.26 8.69 -16.58
N ASP A 321 14.89 8.45 -17.83
CA ASP A 321 14.16 9.41 -18.67
C ASP A 321 12.80 9.75 -18.06
N ARG A 322 12.06 8.74 -17.59
CA ARG A 322 10.76 8.95 -16.95
C ARG A 322 10.87 9.75 -15.65
N LEU A 323 11.92 9.52 -14.85
CA LEU A 323 12.16 10.33 -13.65
C LEU A 323 12.54 11.77 -14.01
N LYS A 324 13.35 11.97 -15.06
CA LYS A 324 13.70 13.31 -15.57
C LYS A 324 12.45 14.07 -16.03
N ILE A 325 11.60 13.45 -16.85
CA ILE A 325 10.32 14.05 -17.30
C ILE A 325 9.43 14.36 -16.09
N PHE A 326 9.27 13.44 -15.14
CA PHE A 326 8.45 13.69 -13.95
C PHE A 326 9.00 14.84 -13.09
N SER A 327 10.31 14.87 -12.86
CA SER A 327 10.97 15.92 -12.07
C SER A 327 10.88 17.30 -12.74
N ASN A 328 10.95 17.35 -14.08
CA ASN A 328 10.93 18.59 -14.86
C ASN A 328 9.51 19.05 -15.20
N SER A 329 8.52 18.15 -15.11
CA SER A 329 7.13 18.51 -15.38
C SER A 329 6.69 19.64 -14.46
N GLN A 330 5.99 20.64 -15.03
CA GLN A 330 5.36 21.73 -14.27
C GLN A 330 4.12 21.23 -13.52
N ILE A 331 4.24 20.11 -12.79
CA ILE A 331 3.30 19.76 -11.74
C ILE A 331 3.45 20.81 -10.65
N ARG A 332 2.78 21.95 -10.86
CA ARG A 332 2.79 23.08 -9.91
C ARG A 332 1.94 22.67 -8.72
N TYR A 333 2.62 22.25 -7.68
CA TYR A 333 2.06 22.19 -6.34
C TYR A 333 2.01 23.63 -5.78
N SER A 334 1.08 24.45 -6.27
CA SER A 334 0.93 25.83 -5.80
C SER A 334 0.04 25.91 -4.55
N PRO A 335 0.37 26.76 -3.56
CA PRO A 335 -0.58 27.21 -2.54
C PRO A 335 -1.88 27.73 -3.14
#